data_AF-A0A0X3PVU8-F1
#
_entry.id   AF-A0A0X3PVU8-F1
#
_cell.length_a   1.000
_cell.length_b   1.000
_cell.length_c   1.000
_cell.angle_alpha   90.00
_cell.angle_beta   90.00
_cell.angle_gamma   90.00
#
_symmetry.space_group_name_H-M   'P 1'
#
loop_
_entity.id
_entity.type
_entity.pdbx_description
1 polymer ?
#
loop_
_entity_poly.entity_id
_entity_poly.type
_entity_poly.pdbx_seq_one_letter_code
_entity_poly.pdbx_strand_id
1 'polypeptide(L)'
;MDLQSGAPSRSVGNENLPRPMKRKADATLTTLVQIFFTYFSHWLWPCPVILSPIVSVPELRLYSWQPKNAPLKNYDLMPIITPVFPHKNAAYTVRPSTRDIVVKELRRAHNLVRKIIRGEAKWAELFEVYDLRQDHRHFLKLELAADDYQELVRLGGLIDSRLRDLANFLEENDYIRSVRICKVKERQSVGSPTHWSPGTAPTSVSPSATTVNFCRSWLLGMNIIPAPSSVDGAQPKREVDITPYLANFYNILHEREANTNFLEKLRASYLAWAEVQSLRL
;
A
#
# COMPACT_ATOMS: atom_id res chain seq x y z
N MET A 1 -55.93 -22.07 33.38
CA MET A 1 -54.67 -21.51 33.89
C MET A 1 -53.77 -21.26 32.71
N ASP A 2 -53.68 -19.99 32.34
CA ASP A 2 -52.73 -19.44 31.39
C ASP A 2 -51.28 -19.81 31.75
N LEU A 3 -50.44 -20.01 30.74
CA LEU A 3 -49.44 -19.01 30.36
C LEU A 3 -48.73 -19.40 29.05
N GLN A 4 -48.68 -18.41 28.17
CA GLN A 4 -48.16 -18.40 26.81
C GLN A 4 -46.63 -18.34 26.72
N SER A 5 -46.16 -18.79 25.55
CA SER A 5 -45.07 -18.24 24.73
C SER A 5 -43.61 -18.58 25.05
N GLY A 6 -42.97 -19.20 24.06
CA GLY A 6 -41.53 -19.15 23.80
C GLY A 6 -41.33 -19.07 22.28
N ALA A 7 -40.91 -17.90 21.81
CA ALA A 7 -40.87 -17.45 20.42
C ALA A 7 -39.96 -18.29 19.48
N PRO A 8 -40.20 -18.24 18.14
CA PRO A 8 -39.37 -18.93 17.17
C PRO A 8 -38.00 -18.25 17.01
N SER A 9 -36.97 -19.07 16.82
CA SER A 9 -35.61 -18.68 16.49
C SER A 9 -35.57 -17.81 15.23
N ARG A 10 -35.51 -16.50 15.41
CA ARG A 10 -35.16 -15.56 14.34
C ARG A 10 -33.72 -15.81 13.93
N SER A 11 -33.51 -16.51 12.81
CA SER A 11 -32.31 -16.34 12.01
C SER A 11 -32.22 -14.86 11.66
N VAL A 12 -31.32 -14.13 12.31
CA VAL A 12 -31.06 -12.73 11.99
C VAL A 12 -30.53 -12.70 10.57
N GLY A 13 -31.43 -12.30 9.66
CA GLY A 13 -31.18 -12.23 8.24
C GLY A 13 -29.97 -11.36 7.97
N ASN A 14 -29.11 -11.87 7.11
CA ASN A 14 -27.94 -11.21 6.56
C ASN A 14 -28.36 -10.12 5.54
N GLU A 15 -29.40 -9.34 5.84
CA GLU A 15 -30.16 -8.52 4.87
C GLU A 15 -29.45 -7.21 4.48
N ASN A 16 -28.37 -6.84 5.18
CA ASN A 16 -27.64 -5.60 4.92
C ASN A 16 -26.32 -5.78 4.16
N LEU A 17 -25.97 -6.99 3.71
CA LEU A 17 -24.80 -7.14 2.84
C LEU A 17 -25.16 -6.84 1.38
N PRO A 18 -24.38 -5.98 0.69
CA PRO A 18 -24.54 -5.78 -0.74
C PRO A 18 -24.46 -7.12 -1.47
N ARG A 19 -25.51 -7.43 -2.27
CA ARG A 19 -25.64 -8.73 -2.95
C ARG A 19 -24.52 -8.90 -3.97
N PRO A 20 -23.88 -10.08 -4.04
CA PRO A 20 -22.84 -10.35 -5.03
C PRO A 20 -23.40 -10.21 -6.45
N MET A 21 -22.53 -9.76 -7.36
CA MET A 21 -22.84 -9.51 -8.75
C MET A 21 -23.40 -10.79 -9.41
N LYS A 22 -24.65 -10.74 -9.92
CA LYS A 22 -25.20 -11.85 -10.72
C LYS A 22 -24.39 -11.96 -12.02
N ARG A 23 -23.96 -13.19 -12.35
CA ARG A 23 -23.16 -13.51 -13.55
C ARG A 23 -23.92 -13.05 -14.81
N LYS A 24 -23.38 -12.06 -15.54
CA LYS A 24 -23.89 -11.65 -16.86
C LYS A 24 -23.11 -12.45 -17.90
N ALA A 25 -23.77 -13.41 -18.56
CA ALA A 25 -23.10 -14.45 -19.33
C ALA A 25 -22.33 -13.93 -20.57
N ASP A 26 -22.66 -12.74 -21.08
CA ASP A 26 -22.08 -12.21 -22.33
C ASP A 26 -21.65 -10.72 -22.22
N ALA A 27 -20.89 -10.37 -21.18
CA ALA A 27 -20.35 -9.01 -21.03
C ALA A 27 -19.02 -8.85 -21.78
N THR A 28 -18.90 -7.81 -22.62
CA THR A 28 -17.59 -7.44 -23.21
C THR A 28 -16.63 -6.96 -22.12
N LEU A 29 -15.32 -7.00 -22.39
CA LEU A 29 -14.31 -6.50 -21.45
C LEU A 29 -14.57 -5.04 -21.07
N THR A 30 -14.95 -4.21 -22.04
CA THR A 30 -15.32 -2.80 -21.81
C THR A 30 -16.49 -2.68 -20.82
N THR A 31 -17.53 -3.50 -21.00
CA THR A 31 -18.68 -3.53 -20.07
C THR A 31 -18.25 -3.97 -18.68
N LEU A 32 -17.37 -4.98 -18.55
CA LEU A 32 -16.87 -5.43 -17.24
C LEU A 32 -16.07 -4.34 -16.51
N VAL A 33 -15.18 -3.64 -17.22
CA VAL A 33 -14.43 -2.51 -16.66
C VAL A 33 -15.36 -1.38 -16.20
N GLN A 34 -16.37 -1.06 -17.01
CA GLN A 34 -17.39 -0.07 -16.64
C GLN A 34 -18.15 -0.47 -15.37
N ILE A 35 -18.60 -1.71 -15.29
CA ILE A 35 -19.33 -2.21 -14.11
C ILE A 35 -18.43 -2.17 -12.88
N PHE A 36 -17.18 -2.64 -13.00
CA PHE A 36 -16.22 -2.65 -11.91
C PHE A 36 -16.07 -1.27 -11.27
N PHE A 37 -15.72 -0.27 -12.07
CA PHE A 37 -15.50 1.08 -11.55
C PHE A 37 -16.80 1.74 -11.07
N THR A 38 -17.94 1.48 -11.72
CA THR A 38 -19.24 2.00 -11.27
C THR A 38 -19.62 1.44 -9.89
N TYR A 39 -19.38 0.15 -9.68
CA TYR A 39 -19.76 -0.52 -8.44
C TYR A 39 -18.82 -0.14 -7.30
N PHE A 40 -17.51 -0.28 -7.51
CA PHE A 40 -16.53 -0.05 -6.45
C PHE A 40 -16.28 1.44 -6.14
N SER A 41 -16.58 2.37 -7.04
CA SER A 41 -16.52 3.82 -6.72
C SER A 41 -17.61 4.27 -5.74
N HIS A 42 -18.71 3.53 -5.67
CA HIS A 42 -19.86 3.81 -4.79
C HIS A 42 -20.00 2.77 -3.68
N TRP A 43 -19.06 1.83 -3.56
CA TRP A 43 -19.11 0.78 -2.55
C TRP A 43 -19.01 1.38 -1.14
N LEU A 44 -19.90 0.92 -0.25
CA LEU A 44 -20.02 1.42 1.11
C LEU A 44 -19.01 0.74 2.03
N TRP A 45 -17.72 1.01 1.86
CA TRP A 45 -16.69 0.54 2.78
C TRP A 45 -17.02 0.96 4.22
N PRO A 46 -16.94 0.05 5.23
CA PRO A 46 -16.25 -1.24 5.22
C PRO A 46 -17.15 -2.47 4.94
N CYS A 47 -18.28 -2.33 4.21
CA CYS A 47 -19.04 -3.52 3.79
C CYS A 47 -18.12 -4.53 3.06
N PRO A 48 -18.15 -5.83 3.40
CA PRO A 48 -17.23 -6.81 2.86
C PRO A 48 -17.62 -7.23 1.44
N VAL A 49 -16.61 -7.37 0.57
CA VAL A 49 -16.76 -8.00 -0.73
C VAL A 49 -16.69 -9.50 -0.53
N ILE A 50 -17.80 -10.20 -0.82
CA ILE A 50 -17.97 -11.63 -0.58
C ILE A 50 -18.35 -12.33 -1.90
N LEU A 51 -17.64 -13.41 -2.22
CA LEU A 51 -17.88 -14.21 -3.44
C LEU A 51 -18.62 -15.54 -3.16
N SER A 52 -18.60 -16.02 -1.91
CA SER A 52 -19.26 -17.25 -1.46
C SER A 52 -19.81 -17.07 -0.04
N PRO A 53 -20.84 -17.82 0.37
CA PRO A 53 -21.32 -17.77 1.75
C PRO A 53 -20.18 -18.00 2.75
N ILE A 54 -20.11 -17.19 3.80
CA ILE A 54 -19.13 -17.39 4.87
C ILE A 54 -19.57 -18.59 5.69
N VAL A 55 -18.72 -19.60 5.76
CA VAL A 55 -18.96 -20.84 6.52
C VAL A 55 -18.07 -20.85 7.78
N SER A 56 -18.61 -21.42 8.85
CA SER A 56 -17.89 -21.74 10.08
C SER A 56 -17.92 -23.26 10.27
N VAL A 57 -16.77 -23.87 10.55
CA VAL A 57 -16.63 -25.31 10.82
C VAL A 57 -16.00 -25.48 12.21
N PRO A 58 -16.82 -25.51 13.29
CA PRO A 58 -16.33 -25.53 14.67
C PRO A 58 -15.38 -26.70 14.98
N GLU A 59 -15.57 -27.84 14.32
CA GLU A 59 -14.83 -29.09 14.53
C GLU A 59 -13.35 -28.92 14.17
N LEU A 60 -13.06 -28.08 13.18
CA LEU A 60 -11.69 -27.84 12.70
C LEU A 60 -10.91 -26.86 13.58
N ARG A 61 -11.58 -26.16 14.52
CA ARG A 61 -10.97 -25.16 15.42
C ARG A 61 -10.11 -24.12 14.71
N LEU A 62 -10.39 -23.83 13.44
CA LEU A 62 -9.69 -22.82 12.64
C LEU A 62 -10.40 -21.47 12.74
N TYR A 63 -9.62 -20.39 12.90
CA TYR A 63 -10.17 -19.04 12.81
C TYR A 63 -10.59 -18.72 11.37
N SER A 64 -11.89 -18.49 11.18
CA SER A 64 -12.50 -18.01 9.94
C SER A 64 -12.98 -16.57 10.15
N TRP A 65 -12.79 -15.70 9.17
CA TRP A 65 -13.24 -14.32 9.22
C TRP A 65 -14.76 -14.27 9.41
N GLN A 66 -15.22 -13.40 10.30
CA GLN A 66 -16.63 -13.16 10.57
C GLN A 66 -16.92 -11.66 10.56
N PRO A 67 -18.08 -11.21 10.07
CA PRO A 67 -18.51 -9.82 10.22
C PRO A 67 -18.56 -9.47 11.71
N LYS A 68 -17.82 -8.46 12.14
CA LYS A 68 -17.85 -8.00 13.54
C LYS A 68 -19.08 -7.12 13.76
N ASN A 69 -19.90 -7.46 14.75
CA ASN A 69 -21.14 -6.74 15.08
C ASN A 69 -20.98 -5.62 16.14
N ALA A 70 -19.76 -5.29 16.60
CA ALA A 70 -19.54 -4.35 17.72
C ALA A 70 -18.31 -3.42 17.54
N PRO A 71 -18.32 -2.23 18.17
CA PRO A 71 -17.30 -1.20 18.00
C PRO A 71 -16.06 -1.46 18.87
N LEU A 72 -15.07 -2.13 18.28
CA LEU A 72 -13.70 -2.09 18.78
C LEU A 72 -12.77 -1.55 17.68
N LYS A 73 -11.76 -0.80 18.11
CA LYS A 73 -10.78 0.01 17.36
C LYS A 73 -10.12 -0.62 16.10
N ASN A 74 -10.36 -1.90 15.80
CA ASN A 74 -9.73 -2.64 14.72
C ASN A 74 -10.78 -3.18 13.72
N TYR A 75 -11.37 -2.27 12.94
CA TYR A 75 -12.20 -2.61 11.79
C TYR A 75 -11.33 -2.84 10.55
N ASP A 76 -11.62 -3.92 9.81
CA ASP A 76 -11.14 -4.06 8.44
C ASP A 76 -11.68 -2.89 7.60
N LEU A 77 -10.79 -2.08 7.02
CA LEU A 77 -11.20 -0.86 6.33
C LEU A 77 -11.79 -1.13 4.95
N MET A 78 -11.28 -2.16 4.26
CA MET A 78 -11.73 -2.59 2.94
C MET A 78 -11.78 -4.12 2.85
N PRO A 79 -12.68 -4.80 3.57
CA PRO A 79 -12.64 -6.26 3.64
C PRO A 79 -12.97 -6.91 2.28
N ILE A 80 -12.03 -7.72 1.78
CA ILE A 80 -12.20 -8.55 0.58
C ILE A 80 -11.97 -10.00 1.01
N ILE A 81 -13.05 -10.79 1.04
CA ILE A 81 -13.04 -12.07 1.73
C ILE A 81 -12.69 -13.21 0.77
N THR A 82 -11.72 -14.04 1.16
CA THR A 82 -11.36 -15.24 0.39
C THR A 82 -12.53 -16.21 0.31
N PRO A 83 -12.79 -16.83 -0.87
CA PRO A 83 -14.02 -17.62 -1.07
C PRO A 83 -13.98 -19.01 -0.41
N VAL A 84 -12.81 -19.47 0.02
CA VAL A 84 -12.60 -20.82 0.57
C VAL A 84 -12.36 -20.73 2.07
N PHE A 85 -12.95 -21.66 2.82
CA PHE A 85 -12.71 -21.83 4.24
C PHE A 85 -11.26 -22.29 4.51
N PRO A 86 -10.58 -21.78 5.56
CA PRO A 86 -11.02 -20.70 6.45
C PRO A 86 -11.00 -19.35 5.74
N HIS A 87 -12.09 -18.59 5.87
CA HIS A 87 -12.22 -17.28 5.22
C HIS A 87 -11.24 -16.29 5.85
N LYS A 88 -10.60 -15.46 5.04
CA LYS A 88 -9.67 -14.41 5.48
C LYS A 88 -9.96 -13.11 4.74
N ASN A 89 -9.63 -11.99 5.36
CA ASN A 89 -9.56 -10.71 4.66
C ASN A 89 -8.23 -10.63 3.87
N ALA A 90 -8.31 -10.58 2.55
CA ALA A 90 -7.15 -10.42 1.67
C ALA A 90 -6.56 -8.99 1.71
N ALA A 91 -7.35 -8.01 2.14
CA ALA A 91 -6.99 -6.59 2.23
C ALA A 91 -6.78 -6.14 3.69
N TYR A 92 -6.30 -7.04 4.56
CA TYR A 92 -6.07 -6.77 5.99
C TYR A 92 -4.99 -5.71 6.24
N THR A 93 -4.16 -5.41 5.24
CA THR A 93 -3.06 -4.46 5.33
C THR A 93 -3.43 -3.04 4.93
N VAL A 94 -4.69 -2.81 4.56
CA VAL A 94 -5.18 -1.49 4.18
C VAL A 94 -5.22 -0.60 5.41
N ARG A 95 -4.59 0.57 5.29
CA ARG A 95 -4.57 1.68 6.26
C ARG A 95 -5.59 2.75 5.89
N PRO A 96 -6.00 3.64 6.83
CA PRO A 96 -6.94 4.73 6.52
C PRO A 96 -6.55 5.54 5.29
N SER A 97 -5.29 5.98 5.23
CA SER A 97 -4.72 6.71 4.10
C SER A 97 -4.82 5.94 2.77
N THR A 98 -4.44 4.67 2.76
CA THR A 98 -4.48 3.84 1.55
C THR A 98 -5.90 3.54 1.10
N ARG A 99 -6.85 3.41 2.03
CA ARG A 99 -8.28 3.29 1.72
C ARG A 99 -8.76 4.54 1.01
N ASP A 100 -8.43 5.72 1.53
CA ASP A 100 -8.83 6.99 0.93
C ASP A 100 -8.23 7.16 -0.47
N ILE A 101 -6.97 6.77 -0.68
CA ILE A 101 -6.32 6.76 -2.00
C ILE A 101 -7.07 5.82 -2.96
N VAL A 102 -7.37 4.58 -2.56
CA VAL A 102 -8.07 3.63 -3.42
C VAL A 102 -9.47 4.14 -3.77
N VAL A 103 -10.21 4.71 -2.81
CA VAL A 103 -11.54 5.29 -3.06
C VAL A 103 -11.45 6.49 -4.02
N LYS A 104 -10.46 7.38 -3.85
CA LYS A 104 -10.20 8.50 -4.78
C LYS A 104 -9.94 7.98 -6.19
N GLU A 105 -9.07 6.98 -6.35
CA GLU A 105 -8.72 6.41 -7.66
C GLU A 105 -9.88 5.66 -8.31
N LEU A 106 -10.70 4.92 -7.55
CA LEU A 106 -11.90 4.26 -8.08
C LEU A 106 -12.90 5.29 -8.64
N ARG A 107 -13.09 6.42 -7.96
CA ARG A 107 -13.95 7.52 -8.44
C ARG A 107 -13.36 8.21 -9.67
N ARG A 108 -12.05 8.48 -9.68
CA ARG A 108 -11.34 9.05 -10.85
C ARG A 108 -11.53 8.16 -12.07
N ALA A 109 -11.27 6.86 -11.91
CA ALA A 109 -11.41 5.86 -12.96
C ALA A 109 -12.86 5.71 -13.44
N HIS A 110 -13.85 5.73 -12.54
CA HIS A 110 -15.26 5.72 -12.92
C HIS A 110 -15.62 6.88 -13.86
N ASN A 111 -15.20 8.11 -13.51
CA ASN A 111 -15.45 9.29 -14.35
C ASN A 111 -14.75 9.18 -15.70
N LEU A 112 -13.51 8.70 -15.73
CA LEU A 112 -12.73 8.58 -16.95
C LEU A 112 -13.29 7.49 -17.88
N VAL A 113 -13.66 6.32 -17.35
CA VAL A 113 -14.29 5.25 -18.14
C VAL A 113 -15.60 5.71 -18.77
N ARG A 114 -16.40 6.54 -18.08
CA ARG A 114 -17.59 7.16 -18.67
C ARG A 114 -17.26 8.05 -19.88
N LYS A 115 -16.19 8.85 -19.79
CA LYS A 115 -15.71 9.68 -20.91
C LYS A 115 -15.20 8.82 -22.08
N ILE A 116 -14.43 7.78 -21.78
CA ILE A 116 -13.90 6.84 -22.79
C ILE A 116 -15.03 6.19 -23.58
N ILE A 117 -16.09 5.73 -22.90
CA ILE A 117 -17.26 5.11 -23.55
C ILE A 117 -18.00 6.10 -24.47
N ARG A 118 -17.96 7.39 -24.16
CA ARG A 118 -18.53 8.46 -24.99
C ARG A 118 -17.60 8.92 -26.13
N GLY A 119 -16.38 8.39 -26.19
CA GLY A 119 -15.36 8.84 -27.14
C GLY A 119 -14.69 10.18 -26.77
N GLU A 120 -14.87 10.66 -25.54
CA GLU A 120 -14.33 11.95 -25.05
C GLU A 120 -12.92 11.82 -24.45
N ALA A 121 -12.42 10.59 -24.25
CA ALA A 121 -11.11 10.29 -23.67
C ALA A 121 -10.57 8.96 -24.22
N LYS A 122 -9.28 8.71 -24.04
CA LYS A 122 -8.60 7.49 -24.49
C LYS A 122 -8.30 6.53 -23.33
N TRP A 123 -8.29 5.23 -23.62
CA TRP A 123 -7.89 4.20 -22.64
C TRP A 123 -6.50 4.44 -22.04
N ALA A 124 -5.57 5.04 -22.80
CA ALA A 124 -4.24 5.38 -22.31
C ALA A 124 -4.27 6.30 -21.07
N GLU A 125 -5.26 7.19 -20.96
CA GLU A 125 -5.40 8.10 -19.81
C GLU A 125 -5.79 7.35 -18.52
N LEU A 126 -6.47 6.20 -18.63
CA LEU A 126 -6.81 5.36 -17.48
C LEU A 126 -5.57 4.72 -16.87
N PHE A 127 -4.59 4.39 -17.72
CA PHE A 127 -3.35 3.70 -17.36
C PHE A 127 -2.15 4.65 -17.27
N GLU A 128 -2.39 5.96 -17.20
CA GLU A 128 -1.33 6.93 -16.96
C GLU A 128 -0.58 6.59 -15.67
N VAL A 129 0.76 6.61 -15.74
CA VAL A 129 1.62 6.28 -14.61
C VAL A 129 1.44 7.35 -13.54
N TYR A 130 1.05 6.92 -12.33
CA TYR A 130 0.96 7.81 -11.19
C TYR A 130 2.35 8.34 -10.81
N ASP A 131 2.45 9.67 -10.67
CA ASP A 131 3.65 10.33 -10.18
C ASP A 131 3.41 10.83 -8.75
N LEU A 132 4.22 10.33 -7.81
CA LEU A 132 4.16 10.71 -6.40
C LEU A 132 4.27 12.22 -6.18
N ARG A 133 4.99 12.91 -7.06
CA ARG A 133 5.26 14.35 -7.01
C ARG A 133 4.03 15.20 -7.25
N GLN A 134 2.98 14.66 -7.87
CA GLN A 134 1.76 15.41 -8.15
C GLN A 134 0.97 15.75 -6.87
N ASP A 135 0.93 14.81 -5.93
CA ASP A 135 0.08 14.90 -4.73
C ASP A 135 0.86 15.17 -3.42
N HIS A 136 2.20 15.17 -3.45
CA HIS A 136 3.04 15.29 -2.25
C HIS A 136 4.12 16.36 -2.40
N ARG A 137 4.47 17.02 -1.29
CA ARG A 137 5.51 18.06 -1.23
C ARG A 137 6.64 17.75 -0.27
N HIS A 138 6.43 16.78 0.62
CA HIS A 138 7.41 16.36 1.63
C HIS A 138 7.81 14.93 1.34
N PHE A 139 9.12 14.65 1.36
CA PHE A 139 9.64 13.37 0.93
C PHE A 139 10.72 12.89 1.88
N LEU A 140 10.55 11.66 2.38
CA LEU A 140 11.56 10.94 3.13
C LEU A 140 12.16 9.86 2.23
N LYS A 141 13.47 9.92 1.99
CA LYS A 141 14.23 8.90 1.29
C LYS A 141 14.91 7.98 2.29
N LEU A 142 14.76 6.67 2.10
CA LEU A 142 15.57 5.65 2.75
C LEU A 142 16.54 5.09 1.72
N GLU A 143 17.83 5.03 2.07
CA GLU A 143 18.88 4.50 1.21
C GLU A 143 19.67 3.44 1.98
N LEU A 144 19.57 2.19 1.53
CA LEU A 144 20.37 1.07 2.00
C LEU A 144 21.67 1.01 1.19
N ALA A 145 22.80 0.91 1.87
CA ALA A 145 24.06 0.46 1.32
C ALA A 145 24.36 -0.95 1.83
N ALA A 146 24.77 -1.84 0.92
CA ALA A 146 25.13 -3.22 1.21
C ALA A 146 26.54 -3.51 0.71
N ASP A 147 27.20 -4.48 1.34
CA ASP A 147 28.58 -4.86 1.02
C ASP A 147 28.62 -5.75 -0.23
N ASP A 148 27.56 -6.54 -0.44
CA ASP A 148 27.39 -7.40 -1.59
C ASP A 148 25.91 -7.49 -2.04
N TYR A 149 25.69 -8.16 -3.17
CA TYR A 149 24.36 -8.36 -3.72
C TYR A 149 23.45 -9.22 -2.84
N GLN A 150 24.00 -10.24 -2.18
CA GLN A 150 23.22 -11.16 -1.34
C GLN A 150 22.68 -10.43 -0.11
N GLU A 151 23.51 -9.58 0.50
CA GLU A 151 23.10 -8.69 1.58
C GLU A 151 22.04 -7.69 1.09
N LEU A 152 22.22 -7.08 -0.08
CA LEU A 152 21.25 -6.13 -0.66
C LEU A 152 19.86 -6.78 -0.82
N VAL A 153 19.81 -8.01 -1.33
CA VAL A 153 18.57 -8.77 -1.50
C VAL A 153 17.93 -9.09 -0.14
N ARG A 154 18.72 -9.58 0.80
CA ARG A 154 18.26 -9.98 2.14
C ARG A 154 17.74 -8.79 2.95
N LEU A 155 18.57 -7.77 3.14
CA LEU A 155 18.24 -6.58 3.92
C LEU A 155 17.20 -5.73 3.20
N GLY A 156 17.30 -5.58 1.89
CA GLY A 156 16.30 -4.88 1.08
C GLY A 156 14.93 -5.56 1.12
N GLY A 157 14.89 -6.90 1.18
CA GLY A 157 13.66 -7.67 1.37
C GLY A 157 13.05 -7.48 2.76
N LEU A 158 13.89 -7.46 3.81
CA LEU A 158 13.45 -7.15 5.17
C LEU A 158 12.84 -5.75 5.23
N ILE A 159 13.53 -4.74 4.70
CA ILE A 159 13.04 -3.35 4.65
C ILE A 159 11.73 -3.28 3.86
N ASP A 160 11.65 -3.86 2.65
CA ASP A 160 10.43 -3.91 1.85
C ASP A 160 9.23 -4.42 2.65
N SER A 161 9.42 -5.47 3.46
CA SER A 161 8.36 -6.07 4.27
C SER A 161 7.88 -5.17 5.42
N ARG A 162 8.71 -4.20 5.83
CA ARG A 162 8.51 -3.34 7.01
C ARG A 162 8.22 -1.88 6.69
N LEU A 163 8.34 -1.43 5.44
CA LEU A 163 8.03 -0.04 5.05
C LEU A 163 6.61 0.39 5.43
N ARG A 164 5.66 -0.56 5.48
CA ARG A 164 4.30 -0.29 5.95
C ARG A 164 4.26 0.07 7.43
N ASP A 165 5.10 -0.57 8.26
CA ASP A 165 5.21 -0.25 9.69
C ASP A 165 5.72 1.18 9.87
N LEU A 166 6.75 1.59 9.11
CA LEU A 166 7.20 2.99 9.09
C LEU A 166 6.08 3.95 8.65
N ALA A 167 5.38 3.63 7.57
CA ALA A 167 4.30 4.48 7.09
C ALA A 167 3.13 4.57 8.09
N ASN A 168 2.88 3.51 8.89
CA ASN A 168 1.94 3.56 10.01
C ASN A 168 2.44 4.51 11.10
N PHE A 169 3.68 4.35 11.57
CA PHE A 169 4.25 5.21 12.61
C PHE A 169 4.22 6.68 12.21
N LEU A 170 4.58 7.00 10.97
CA LEU A 170 4.51 8.39 10.47
C LEU A 170 3.07 8.92 10.46
N GLU A 171 2.07 8.11 10.13
CA GLU A 171 0.65 8.50 10.15
C GLU A 171 0.05 8.58 11.57
N GLU A 172 0.77 8.14 12.61
CA GLU A 172 0.40 8.39 14.01
C GLU A 172 0.71 9.84 14.41
N ASN A 173 1.50 10.57 13.63
CA ASN A 173 1.72 11.99 13.86
C ASN A 173 0.49 12.81 13.47
N ASP A 174 0.00 13.64 14.39
CA ASP A 174 -1.19 14.48 14.20
C ASP A 174 -1.13 15.38 12.95
N TYR A 175 0.06 15.71 12.47
CA TYR A 175 0.27 16.58 11.32
C TYR A 175 0.52 15.84 10.01
N ILE A 176 0.73 14.52 10.02
CA ILE A 176 0.95 13.73 8.81
C ILE A 176 -0.36 13.02 8.45
N ARG A 177 -1.07 13.55 7.44
CA ARG A 177 -2.37 13.02 7.02
C ARG A 177 -2.27 11.68 6.30
N SER A 178 -1.22 11.49 5.51
CA SER A 178 -1.02 10.26 4.73
C SER A 178 0.42 10.13 4.27
N VAL A 179 0.88 8.89 4.17
CA VAL A 179 2.19 8.51 3.64
C VAL A 179 2.02 7.52 2.49
N ARG A 180 2.67 7.80 1.36
CA ARG A 180 2.67 6.95 0.17
C ARG A 180 4.08 6.47 -0.14
N ILE A 181 4.25 5.14 -0.15
CA ILE A 181 5.53 4.48 -0.42
C ILE A 181 5.68 4.28 -1.93
N CYS A 182 6.83 4.66 -2.48
CA CYS A 182 7.26 4.38 -3.84
C CYS A 182 8.66 3.78 -3.84
N LYS A 183 8.91 2.84 -4.74
CA LYS A 183 10.27 2.35 -5.00
C LYS A 183 10.97 3.35 -5.91
N VAL A 184 12.22 3.71 -5.58
CA VAL A 184 13.04 4.53 -6.48
C VAL A 184 13.71 3.59 -7.46
N LYS A 185 13.64 3.88 -8.76
CA LYS A 185 14.37 3.11 -9.77
C LYS A 185 15.83 3.56 -9.72
N GLU A 186 16.71 2.68 -9.28
CA GLU A 186 18.14 2.93 -9.34
C GLU A 186 18.60 3.17 -10.79
N ARG A 187 19.55 4.10 -10.97
CA ARG A 187 20.37 4.09 -12.18
C ARG A 187 21.21 2.82 -12.10
N GLN A 188 21.01 1.90 -13.04
CA GLN A 188 22.00 0.86 -13.28
C GLN A 188 23.34 1.56 -13.50
N SER A 189 24.29 1.37 -12.60
CA SER A 189 25.67 1.68 -12.90
C SER A 189 26.08 0.75 -14.05
N VAL A 190 26.70 1.33 -15.07
CA VAL A 190 27.20 0.62 -16.24
C VAL A 190 28.14 -0.47 -15.74
N GLY A 191 27.71 -1.74 -15.79
CA GLY A 191 28.52 -2.87 -15.29
C GLY A 191 27.78 -4.09 -14.74
N SER A 192 26.44 -4.09 -14.64
CA SER A 192 25.73 -5.30 -14.20
C SER A 192 25.70 -6.35 -15.34
N PRO A 193 26.24 -7.58 -15.15
CA PRO A 193 26.22 -8.61 -16.17
C PRO A 193 24.80 -9.16 -16.29
N THR A 194 24.04 -8.69 -17.28
CA THR A 194 22.65 -9.08 -17.51
C THR A 194 22.48 -10.45 -18.16
N HIS A 195 23.52 -11.28 -18.24
CA HIS A 195 23.41 -12.62 -18.82
C HIS A 195 24.54 -13.52 -18.32
N TRP A 196 24.26 -14.39 -17.33
CA TRP A 196 25.11 -15.54 -17.05
C TRP A 196 24.81 -16.62 -18.09
N SER A 197 25.70 -16.77 -19.08
CA SER A 197 25.78 -17.97 -19.93
C SER A 197 26.84 -18.90 -19.36
N PRO A 198 26.54 -20.19 -19.12
CA PRO A 198 27.55 -21.17 -18.78
C PRO A 198 28.34 -21.52 -20.05
N GLY A 199 29.64 -21.18 -20.11
CA GLY A 199 30.52 -21.77 -21.14
C GLY A 199 31.73 -20.98 -21.66
N THR A 200 32.02 -19.75 -21.21
CA THR A 200 33.16 -19.00 -21.77
C THR A 200 34.16 -18.64 -20.67
N ALA A 201 35.37 -19.20 -20.76
CA ALA A 201 36.49 -18.86 -19.89
C ALA A 201 36.83 -17.36 -20.03
N PRO A 202 37.11 -16.63 -18.93
CA PRO A 202 37.45 -15.22 -19.01
C PRO A 202 38.91 -15.06 -19.44
N THR A 203 39.13 -14.55 -20.64
CA THR A 203 40.41 -13.97 -21.03
C THR A 203 40.61 -12.66 -20.26
N SER A 204 41.83 -12.49 -19.73
CA SER A 204 42.30 -11.42 -18.86
C SER A 204 41.74 -10.02 -19.16
N VAL A 205 40.97 -9.46 -18.22
CA VAL A 205 40.66 -8.03 -18.16
C VAL A 205 41.38 -7.44 -16.95
N SER A 206 42.16 -6.38 -17.19
CA SER A 206 42.93 -5.63 -16.19
C SER A 206 42.04 -5.11 -15.04
N PRO A 207 42.54 -5.06 -13.78
CA PRO A 207 41.75 -4.67 -12.63
C PRO A 207 41.70 -3.14 -12.49
N SER A 208 40.86 -2.47 -13.28
CA SER A 208 40.38 -1.15 -12.87
C SER A 208 39.24 -1.37 -11.87
N ALA A 209 39.50 -1.16 -10.58
CA ALA A 209 38.56 -1.32 -9.48
C ALA A 209 37.28 -0.48 -9.70
N THR A 210 36.31 -1.07 -10.39
CA THR A 210 34.96 -0.53 -10.46
C THR A 210 34.26 -1.05 -9.22
N THR A 211 34.30 -0.29 -8.12
CA THR A 211 33.57 -0.63 -6.90
C THR A 211 32.09 -0.70 -7.25
N VAL A 212 31.54 -1.91 -7.31
CA VAL A 212 30.10 -2.10 -7.50
C VAL A 212 29.43 -1.67 -6.21
N ASN A 213 28.78 -0.50 -6.23
CA ASN A 213 27.98 -0.06 -5.09
C ASN A 213 26.64 -0.79 -5.11
N PHE A 214 26.42 -1.67 -4.14
CA PHE A 214 25.12 -2.31 -3.92
C PHE A 214 24.28 -1.39 -3.05
N CYS A 215 23.41 -0.59 -3.68
CA CYS A 215 22.52 0.30 -2.95
C CYS A 215 21.07 0.05 -3.32
N ARG A 216 20.15 0.39 -2.42
CA ARG A 216 18.71 0.35 -2.70
C ARG A 216 17.97 1.49 -2.04
N SER A 217 17.07 2.12 -2.79
CA SER A 217 16.37 3.33 -2.33
C SER A 217 14.85 3.20 -2.35
N TRP A 218 14.23 3.79 -1.33
CA TRP A 218 12.78 3.95 -1.22
C TRP A 218 12.43 5.40 -0.94
N LEU A 219 11.26 5.82 -1.43
CA LEU A 219 10.75 7.17 -1.25
C LEU A 219 9.37 7.12 -0.60
N LEU A 220 9.21 7.86 0.49
CA LEU A 220 7.95 8.03 1.18
C LEU A 220 7.49 9.47 0.97
N GLY A 221 6.43 9.65 0.18
CA GLY A 221 5.76 10.94 0.03
C GLY A 221 4.82 11.16 1.20
N MET A 222 4.94 12.30 1.88
CA MET A 222 4.15 12.66 3.05
C MET A 222 3.24 13.85 2.71
N ASN A 223 1.97 13.72 3.08
CA ASN A 223 1.01 14.81 3.03
C ASN A 223 0.90 15.44 4.42
N ILE A 224 1.63 16.53 4.63
CA ILE A 224 1.66 17.25 5.91
C ILE A 224 0.57 18.31 5.90
N ILE A 225 -0.22 18.37 6.97
CA ILE A 225 -1.25 19.39 7.15
C ILE A 225 -0.56 20.75 7.25
N PRO A 226 -0.93 21.76 6.44
CA PRO A 226 -0.36 23.10 6.54
C PRO A 226 -0.61 23.74 7.90
N ALA A 227 0.26 24.66 8.32
CA ALA A 227 0.00 25.47 9.48
C ALA A 227 -1.19 26.42 9.22
N PRO A 228 -1.99 26.75 10.25
CA PRO A 228 -3.04 27.76 10.11
C PRO A 228 -2.41 29.09 9.68
N SER A 229 -3.08 29.81 8.78
CA SER A 229 -2.66 31.15 8.38
C SER A 229 -2.64 32.06 9.60
N SER A 230 -1.56 32.82 9.77
CA SER A 230 -1.51 33.91 10.74
C SER A 230 -2.50 35.01 10.34
N VAL A 231 -2.87 35.86 11.32
CA VAL A 231 -3.74 37.03 11.14
C VAL A 231 -3.17 37.98 10.07
N ASP A 232 -1.86 37.99 9.88
CA ASP A 232 -1.14 38.79 8.87
C ASP A 232 -1.09 38.13 7.47
N GLY A 233 -1.79 37.01 7.25
CA GLY A 233 -1.78 36.26 5.99
C GLY A 233 -0.52 35.43 5.74
N ALA A 234 0.48 35.51 6.62
CA ALA A 234 1.66 34.65 6.57
C ALA A 234 1.29 33.20 6.91
N GLN A 235 1.73 32.25 6.09
CA GLN A 235 1.65 30.81 6.36
C GLN A 235 2.96 30.38 7.05
N PRO A 236 2.97 30.15 8.37
CA PRO A 236 4.19 29.74 9.07
C PRO A 236 4.61 28.33 8.63
N LYS A 237 5.92 28.07 8.66
CA LYS A 237 6.43 26.71 8.44
C LYS A 237 5.99 25.83 9.61
N ARG A 238 5.48 24.64 9.29
CA ARG A 238 5.21 23.61 10.29
C ARG A 238 6.41 22.68 10.40
N GLU A 239 6.96 22.60 11.60
CA GLU A 239 7.99 21.61 11.93
C GLU A 239 7.31 20.33 12.42
N VAL A 240 7.77 19.19 11.90
CA VAL A 240 7.28 17.87 12.26
C VAL A 240 8.50 17.02 12.59
N ASP A 241 8.65 16.64 13.86
CA ASP A 241 9.69 15.72 14.28
C ASP A 241 9.26 14.28 13.98
N ILE A 242 10.03 13.60 13.11
CA ILE A 242 9.81 12.21 12.73
C ILE A 242 10.82 11.24 13.34
N THR A 243 11.79 11.75 14.12
CA THR A 243 12.84 10.98 14.77
C THR A 243 12.31 9.80 15.60
N PRO A 244 11.26 9.94 16.44
CA PRO A 244 10.76 8.80 17.21
C PRO A 244 10.18 7.68 16.33
N TYR A 245 9.54 8.02 15.21
CA TYR A 245 8.97 7.03 14.29
C TYR A 245 10.06 6.27 13.52
N LEU A 246 11.15 6.97 13.16
CA LEU A 246 12.34 6.34 12.58
C LEU A 246 13.00 5.40 13.59
N ALA A 247 13.16 5.83 14.85
CA ALA A 247 13.72 4.99 15.91
C ALA A 247 12.91 3.69 16.09
N ASN A 248 11.57 3.77 16.13
CA ASN A 248 10.70 2.60 16.18
C ASN A 248 10.92 1.66 14.97
N PHE A 249 11.09 2.24 13.79
CA PHE A 249 11.35 1.45 12.58
C PHE A 249 12.71 0.74 12.65
N TYR A 250 13.78 1.42 13.06
CA TYR A 250 15.09 0.80 13.24
C TYR A 250 15.07 -0.31 14.29
N ASN A 251 14.33 -0.14 15.39
CA ASN A 251 14.16 -1.18 16.41
C ASN A 251 13.53 -2.45 15.83
N ILE A 252 12.48 -2.33 15.01
CA ILE A 252 11.86 -3.48 14.33
C ILE A 252 12.85 -4.20 13.40
N LEU A 253 13.67 -3.43 12.67
CA LEU A 253 14.68 -4.03 11.80
C LEU A 253 15.74 -4.78 12.63
N HIS A 254 16.20 -4.18 13.72
CA HIS A 254 17.18 -4.78 14.62
C HIS A 254 16.66 -6.05 15.31
N GLU A 255 15.41 -6.07 15.77
CA GLU A 255 14.77 -7.26 16.35
C GLU A 255 14.73 -8.45 15.37
N ARG A 256 14.65 -8.17 14.06
CA ARG A 256 14.61 -9.20 13.00
C ARG A 256 16.00 -9.60 12.52
N GLU A 257 16.97 -8.70 12.65
CA GLU A 257 18.32 -8.85 12.15
C GLU A 257 19.32 -8.15 13.09
N ALA A 258 19.60 -8.80 14.22
CA ALA A 258 20.40 -8.22 15.30
C ALA A 258 21.86 -7.98 14.92
N ASN A 259 22.39 -8.74 13.95
CA ASN A 259 23.79 -8.68 13.53
C ASN A 259 24.08 -7.55 12.54
N THR A 260 23.06 -6.79 12.11
CA THR A 260 23.21 -5.70 11.14
C THR A 260 23.10 -4.35 11.83
N ASN A 261 24.10 -3.49 11.60
CA ASN A 261 24.05 -2.09 12.03
C ASN A 261 23.24 -1.25 11.03
N PHE A 262 21.92 -1.19 11.21
CA PHE A 262 21.05 -0.42 10.32
C PHE A 262 21.26 1.09 10.41
N LEU A 263 21.78 1.63 11.51
CA LEU A 263 22.06 3.07 11.61
C LEU A 263 23.18 3.50 10.66
N GLU A 264 24.12 2.59 10.38
CA GLU A 264 25.21 2.80 9.44
C GLU A 264 24.78 2.49 7.99
N LYS A 265 24.08 1.36 7.79
CA LYS A 265 23.74 0.87 6.45
C LYS A 265 22.49 1.48 5.83
N LEU A 266 21.51 1.92 6.63
CA LEU A 266 20.23 2.44 6.15
C LEU A 266 20.09 3.92 6.55
N ARG A 267 20.35 4.82 5.60
CA ARG A 267 20.29 6.26 5.81
C ARG A 267 18.89 6.80 5.49
N ALA A 268 18.29 7.48 6.47
CA ALA A 268 17.09 8.29 6.27
C ALA A 268 17.46 9.74 5.95
N SER A 269 16.82 10.36 4.96
CA SER A 269 17.04 11.76 4.60
C SER A 269 15.76 12.43 4.12
N TYR A 270 15.54 13.67 4.52
CA TYR A 270 14.48 14.51 3.95
C TYR A 270 14.97 15.11 2.64
N LEU A 271 14.16 15.06 1.59
CA LEU A 271 14.51 15.63 0.28
C LEU A 271 13.77 16.95 0.03
N ALA A 272 14.53 17.96 -0.39
CA ALA A 272 13.97 19.17 -0.97
C ALA A 272 13.35 18.88 -2.33
N TRP A 273 12.40 19.71 -2.76
CA TRP A 273 11.69 19.54 -4.02
C TRP A 273 12.63 19.41 -5.24
N ALA A 274 13.72 20.19 -5.27
CA ALA A 274 14.71 20.13 -6.34
C ALA A 274 15.40 18.76 -6.45
N GLU A 275 15.68 18.10 -5.31
CA GLU A 275 16.31 16.78 -5.28
C GLU A 275 15.35 15.71 -5.79
N VAL A 276 14.07 15.80 -5.42
CA VAL A 276 13.01 14.86 -5.83
C VAL A 276 12.76 14.92 -7.34
N GLN A 277 12.91 16.09 -7.97
CA GLN A 277 12.77 16.24 -9.41
C GLN A 277 13.82 15.44 -10.19
N SER A 278 15.01 15.23 -9.62
CA SER A 278 16.07 14.45 -10.26
C SER A 278 15.85 12.93 -10.19
N LEU A 279 14.92 12.46 -9.33
CA LEU A 279 14.66 11.04 -9.14
C LEU A 279 13.80 10.45 -10.27
N ARG A 280 14.10 9.20 -10.63
CA ARG A 280 13.25 8.36 -11.49
C ARG A 280 12.35 7.49 -10.61
N LEU A 281 11.05 7.75 -10.69
CA LEU A 281 9.98 7.02 -9.99
C LEU A 281 9.30 6.02 -10.94
#